data_AF-A0A536FP77-F1
#
_entry.id   AF-A0A536FP77-F1
#
_cell.length_a   1.000
_cell.length_b   1.000
_cell.length_c   1.000
_cell.angle_alpha   90.00
_cell.angle_beta   90.00
_cell.angle_gamma   90.00
#
_symmetry.space_group_name_H-M   'P 1'
#
loop_
_entity.id
_entity.type
_entity.pdbx_description
1 polymer ?
#
loop_
_entity_poly.entity_id
_entity_poly.type
_entity_poly.pdbx_seq_one_letter_code
_entity_poly.pdbx_strand_id
1 'polypeptide(L)'
;SIAAGKVALCAAGHSTVLASMAGLDLPIQSHPLQALVSELLEPVLHCVVMSNAVHVYVSQAHKGELVMGSGMDPYNSYAQRGSPHVIEFQLAAACELF
;
A
#
# COMPACT_ATOMS: atom_id res chain seq x y z
N SER A 1 -8.17 -34.61 1.77
CA SER A 1 -6.81 -34.06 1.62
C SER A 1 -6.71 -33.40 0.26
N ILE A 2 -5.96 -32.30 0.13
CA ILE A 2 -5.60 -31.71 -1.16
C ILE A 2 -4.16 -32.16 -1.45
N ALA A 3 -3.95 -32.88 -2.55
CA ALA A 3 -2.63 -33.37 -2.97
C ALA A 3 -2.30 -32.79 -4.35
N ALA A 4 -1.04 -32.42 -4.57
CA ALA A 4 -0.56 -31.88 -5.82
C ALA A 4 0.90 -32.30 -6.07
N GLY A 5 1.26 -32.54 -7.33
CA GLY A 5 2.63 -32.87 -7.71
C GLY A 5 3.58 -31.66 -7.66
N LYS A 6 3.03 -30.44 -7.71
CA LYS A 6 3.76 -29.17 -7.57
C LYS A 6 2.86 -28.16 -6.86
N VAL A 7 3.46 -27.29 -6.05
CA VAL A 7 2.78 -26.22 -5.32
C VAL A 7 3.57 -24.92 -5.51
N ALA A 8 2.87 -23.80 -5.69
CA ALA A 8 3.46 -22.47 -5.77
C ALA A 8 2.93 -21.60 -4.61
N LEU A 9 3.78 -20.75 -4.06
CA LEU A 9 3.45 -19.82 -2.98
C LEU A 9 3.26 -18.41 -3.56
N CYS A 10 2.04 -17.88 -3.47
CA CYS A 10 1.66 -16.56 -3.97
C CYS A 10 0.89 -15.76 -2.91
N ALA A 11 1.40 -15.72 -1.66
CA ALA A 11 0.68 -15.23 -0.49
C ALA A 11 1.02 -13.79 -0.07
N ALA A 12 1.84 -13.07 -0.87
CA ALA A 12 2.25 -11.68 -0.62
C ALA A 12 2.71 -11.46 0.83
N GLY A 13 1.99 -10.65 1.61
CA GLY A 13 2.34 -10.33 3.00
C GLY A 13 2.49 -11.55 3.91
N HIS A 14 1.81 -12.67 3.63
CA HIS A 14 1.90 -13.91 4.44
C HIS A 14 2.95 -14.92 3.94
N SER A 15 3.82 -14.50 3.02
CA SER A 15 4.77 -15.43 2.39
C SER A 15 5.78 -16.02 3.37
N THR A 16 6.27 -15.24 4.34
CA THR A 16 7.19 -15.71 5.39
C THR A 16 6.56 -16.76 6.30
N VAL A 17 5.27 -16.59 6.64
CA VAL A 17 4.50 -17.56 7.45
C VAL A 17 4.41 -18.90 6.73
N LEU A 18 3.99 -18.90 5.46
CA LEU A 18 3.85 -20.13 4.67
C LEU A 18 5.20 -20.78 4.33
N ALA A 19 6.23 -19.97 4.05
CA ALA A 19 7.57 -20.47 3.78
C ALA A 19 8.17 -21.17 5.01
N SER A 20 7.96 -20.62 6.22
CA SER A 20 8.38 -21.24 7.47
C SER A 20 7.71 -22.61 7.68
N MET A 21 6.43 -22.77 7.32
CA MET A 21 5.75 -24.07 7.33
C MET A 21 6.36 -25.08 6.35
N ALA A 22 6.99 -24.60 5.28
CA ALA A 22 7.73 -25.40 4.31
C ALA A 22 9.23 -25.55 4.65
N GLY A 23 9.69 -25.04 5.79
CA GLY A 23 11.11 -25.07 6.20
C GLY A 23 12.02 -24.16 5.37
N LEU A 24 11.46 -23.11 4.77
CA LEU A 24 12.18 -22.14 3.94
C LEU A 24 12.23 -20.78 4.63
N ASP A 25 13.41 -20.18 4.66
CA ASP A 25 13.61 -18.80 5.13
C ASP A 25 13.51 -17.83 3.96
N LEU A 26 12.74 -16.75 4.13
CA LEU A 26 12.60 -15.69 3.13
C LEU A 26 13.15 -14.35 3.68
N PRO A 27 14.06 -13.67 2.95
CA PRO A 27 14.67 -12.41 3.38
C PRO A 27 13.76 -11.20 3.09
N ILE A 28 12.52 -11.25 3.56
CA ILE A 28 11.52 -10.18 3.40
C ILE A 28 10.84 -9.85 4.73
N GLN A 29 10.27 -8.66 4.84
CA GLN A 29 9.53 -8.19 6.00
C GLN A 29 8.15 -7.66 5.55
N SER A 30 7.15 -7.75 6.44
CA SER A 30 5.78 -7.33 6.15
C SER A 30 5.45 -6.06 6.93
N HIS A 31 5.26 -4.96 6.19
CA HIS A 31 4.99 -3.63 6.74
C HIS A 31 3.57 -3.15 6.39
N PRO A 32 2.93 -2.34 7.25
CA PRO A 32 1.73 -1.62 6.88
C PRO A 32 2.00 -0.60 5.76
N LEU A 33 1.10 -0.57 4.78
CA LEU A 33 1.01 0.48 3.79
C LEU A 33 -0.42 1.01 3.80
N GLN A 34 -0.58 2.32 3.92
CA GLN A 34 -1.87 2.97 4.01
C GLN A 34 -2.21 3.69 2.70
N ALA A 35 -3.51 3.74 2.39
CA ALA A 35 -4.06 4.46 1.24
C ALA A 35 -5.41 5.05 1.63
N LEU A 36 -5.82 6.10 0.94
CA LEU A 36 -7.09 6.78 1.15
C LEU A 36 -7.73 7.16 -0.19
N VAL A 37 -9.04 7.40 -0.14
CA VAL A 37 -9.82 7.89 -1.28
C VAL A 37 -10.62 9.12 -0.89
N SER A 38 -10.79 10.05 -1.81
CA SER A 38 -11.73 11.17 -1.65
C SER A 38 -13.17 10.75 -1.96
N GLU A 39 -14.10 11.68 -1.80
CA GLU A 39 -15.39 11.62 -2.48
C GLU A 39 -15.24 11.70 -4.01
N LEU A 40 -16.33 11.49 -4.74
CA LEU A 40 -16.34 11.57 -6.20
C LEU A 40 -16.25 13.02 -6.66
N LEU A 41 -15.34 13.29 -7.58
CA LEU A 41 -15.14 14.60 -8.19
C LEU A 41 -15.28 14.51 -9.71
N GLU A 42 -15.57 15.65 -10.34
CA GLU A 42 -15.40 15.78 -11.79
C GLU A 42 -13.92 15.56 -12.18
N PRO A 43 -13.62 15.17 -13.42
CA PRO A 43 -12.24 14.96 -13.86
C PRO A 43 -11.40 16.23 -13.77
N VAL A 44 -10.42 16.24 -12.86
CA VAL A 44 -9.50 17.36 -12.60
C VAL A 44 -8.03 16.96 -12.65
N LEU A 45 -7.71 15.66 -12.51
CA LEU A 45 -6.34 15.15 -12.55
C LEU A 45 -6.20 14.09 -13.65
N HIS A 46 -5.46 14.44 -14.70
CA HIS A 46 -5.35 13.63 -15.94
C HIS A 46 -4.08 12.78 -16.03
N CYS A 47 -3.27 12.74 -14.98
CA CYS A 47 -2.06 11.92 -14.91
C CYS A 47 -1.86 11.36 -13.50
N VAL A 48 -0.93 10.42 -13.38
CA VAL A 48 -0.44 9.96 -12.08
C VAL A 48 0.65 10.93 -11.63
N VAL A 49 0.49 11.52 -10.44
CA VAL A 49 1.50 12.37 -9.81
C VAL A 49 2.17 11.58 -8.70
N MET A 50 3.49 11.61 -8.67
CA MET A 50 4.30 11.03 -7.61
C MET A 50 5.38 12.03 -7.22
N SER A 51 5.52 12.32 -5.93
CA SER A 51 6.59 13.16 -5.41
C SER A 51 7.24 12.52 -4.20
N ASN A 52 8.53 12.20 -4.32
CA ASN A 52 9.34 11.76 -3.18
C ASN A 52 9.76 12.92 -2.27
N ALA A 53 9.73 14.16 -2.78
CA ALA A 53 10.13 15.33 -2.01
C ALA A 53 9.11 15.67 -0.91
N VAL A 54 7.82 15.65 -1.25
CA VAL A 54 6.72 15.85 -0.28
C VAL A 54 6.08 14.53 0.17
N HIS A 55 6.46 13.40 -0.45
CA HIS A 55 6.04 12.05 -0.05
C HIS A 55 4.54 11.74 -0.24
N VAL A 56 4.06 11.87 -1.48
CA VAL A 56 2.70 11.46 -1.85
C VAL A 56 2.63 10.98 -3.30
N TYR A 57 1.74 10.03 -3.56
CA TYR A 57 1.28 9.70 -4.91
C TYR A 57 -0.24 9.82 -4.98
N VAL A 58 -0.73 10.36 -6.09
CA VAL A 58 -2.15 10.60 -6.33
C VAL A 58 -2.51 10.39 -7.80
N SER A 59 -3.68 9.81 -8.02
CA SER A 59 -4.32 9.72 -9.33
C SER A 59 -5.83 9.81 -9.16
N GLN A 60 -6.55 10.23 -10.20
CA GLN A 60 -8.01 10.18 -10.19
C GLN A 60 -8.49 8.91 -10.89
N ALA A 61 -9.28 8.10 -10.18
CA ALA A 61 -9.89 6.90 -10.74
C ALA A 61 -10.93 7.28 -11.80
N HIS A 62 -11.20 6.36 -12.74
CA HIS A 62 -12.23 6.58 -13.76
C HIS A 62 -13.62 6.84 -13.15
N LYS A 63 -13.88 6.32 -11.95
CA LYS A 63 -15.13 6.56 -11.21
C LYS A 63 -15.24 7.99 -10.65
N GLY A 64 -14.11 8.68 -10.44
CA GLY A 64 -14.05 10.10 -10.07
C GLY A 64 -13.29 10.39 -8.76
N GLU A 65 -13.08 9.41 -7.88
CA GLU A 65 -12.33 9.61 -6.63
C GLU A 65 -10.83 9.82 -6.86
N LEU A 66 -10.21 10.66 -6.04
CA LEU A 66 -8.76 10.70 -5.90
C LEU A 66 -8.31 9.51 -5.07
N VAL A 67 -7.43 8.68 -5.62
CA VAL A 67 -6.78 7.57 -4.94
C VAL A 67 -5.37 8.00 -4.57
N MET A 68 -5.05 7.95 -3.28
CA MET A 68 -3.80 8.48 -2.74
C MET A 68 -3.13 7.54 -1.76
N GLY A 69 -1.80 7.62 -1.70
CA GLY A 69 -1.02 6.98 -0.65
C GLY A 69 0.33 7.67 -0.45
N SER A 70 1.05 7.20 0.57
CA SER A 70 2.38 7.68 0.95
C SER A 70 3.30 6.50 1.27
N GLY A 71 4.34 6.73 2.09
CA GLY A 71 5.26 5.72 2.57
C GLY A 71 4.62 4.68 3.49
N MET A 72 5.33 3.56 3.67
CA MET A 72 4.97 2.51 4.62
C MET A 72 5.28 2.93 6.07
N ASP A 73 4.57 2.34 7.02
CA ASP A 73 4.95 2.45 8.42
C ASP A 73 6.28 1.68 8.67
N PRO A 74 7.19 2.21 9.50
CA PRO A 74 8.54 1.65 9.63
C PRO A 74 8.60 0.32 10.40
N TYR A 75 7.51 -0.09 11.07
CA TYR A 75 7.44 -1.31 11.86
C TYR A 75 6.78 -2.46 11.11
N ASN A 76 7.12 -3.68 11.51
CA ASN A 76 6.48 -4.88 10.97
C ASN A 76 5.08 -5.05 11.56
N SER A 77 4.10 -5.34 10.72
CA SER A 77 2.75 -5.64 11.18
C SER A 77 1.88 -6.26 10.08
N TYR A 78 0.95 -7.10 10.51
CA TYR A 78 -0.08 -7.73 9.67
C TYR A 78 -1.47 -7.11 9.92
N ALA A 79 -1.55 -6.01 10.68
CA ALA A 79 -2.81 -5.48 11.17
C ALA A 79 -3.68 -4.78 10.12
N GLN A 80 -3.17 -4.60 8.89
CA GLN A 80 -3.85 -3.89 7.80
C GLN A 80 -4.32 -2.47 8.17
N ARG A 81 -3.61 -1.85 9.12
CA ARG A 81 -3.77 -0.46 9.56
C ARG A 81 -2.42 0.05 10.02
N GLY A 82 -2.21 1.35 9.88
CA GLY A 82 -0.97 1.99 10.29
C GLY A 82 -1.23 3.14 11.25
N SER A 83 -0.22 4.00 11.40
CA SER A 83 -0.27 5.12 12.32
C SER A 83 -1.07 6.29 11.71
N PRO A 84 -1.94 6.99 12.48
CA PRO A 84 -2.74 8.10 11.96
C PRO A 84 -1.92 9.25 11.35
N HIS A 85 -0.74 9.53 11.90
CA HIS A 85 0.14 10.61 11.42
C HIS A 85 0.56 10.44 9.96
N VAL A 86 0.64 9.21 9.44
CA VAL A 86 0.98 8.95 8.02
C VAL A 86 -0.07 9.57 7.10
N ILE A 87 -1.35 9.49 7.49
CA ILE A 87 -2.46 10.10 6.75
C ILE A 87 -2.38 11.63 6.83
N GLU A 88 -2.09 12.18 8.01
CA GLU A 88 -1.95 13.63 8.21
C GLU A 88 -0.82 14.21 7.35
N PHE A 89 0.36 13.58 7.34
CA PHE A 89 1.48 14.00 6.50
C PHE A 89 1.16 13.89 5.02
N GLN A 90 0.50 12.81 4.59
CA GLN A 90 0.09 12.63 3.20
C GLN A 90 -0.90 13.73 2.75
N LEU A 91 -1.85 14.12 3.59
CA LEU A 91 -2.81 15.17 3.27
C LEU A 91 -2.15 16.54 3.19
N ALA A 92 -1.22 16.84 4.11
CA ALA A 92 -0.42 18.07 4.04
C ALA A 92 0.39 18.13 2.72
N ALA A 93 1.07 17.04 2.37
CA ALA A 93 1.83 16.92 1.13
C ALA A 93 0.95 17.07 -0.13
N ALA A 94 -0.26 16.53 -0.11
CA ALA A 94 -1.20 16.67 -1.21
C ALA A 94 -1.63 18.14 -1.41
N CYS A 95 -1.82 18.89 -0.34
CA CYS A 95 -2.10 20.33 -0.40
C CYS A 95 -0.89 21.16 -0.86
N GLU A 96 0.34 20.72 -0.59
CA GLU A 96 1.57 21.43 -1.00
C GLU A 96 1.96 21.21 -2.47
N LEU A 97 1.37 20.23 -3.16
CA LEU A 97 1.67 19.95 -4.58
C LEU A 97 1.20 21.04 -5.55
N PHE A 98 0.38 22.00 -5.10
CA PHE A 98 -0.22 23.09 -5.88
C PHE A 98 -0.26 24.40 -5.08
#